data_AF-A0A956RRV9-F1
#
_entry.id   AF-A0A956RRV9-F1
#
_cell.length_a   1.000
_cell.length_b   1.000
_cell.length_c   1.000
_cell.angle_alpha   90.00
_cell.angle_beta   90.00
_cell.angle_gamma   90.00
#
_symmetry.space_group_name_H-M   'P 1'
#
loop_
_entity.id
_entity.type
_entity.pdbx_description
1 polymer ?
#
loop_
_entity_poly.entity_id
_entity_poly.type
_entity_poly.pdbx_seq_one_letter_code
_entity_poly.pdbx_strand_id
1 'polypeptide(L)'
;KGGEEEEILIDIDQGKLASLGITPERLGQVLAGSNINRPGGSLESIESQYLVRTLNEFDSIEEIREIAINPVGTAPVRLADVATVTWGAKEREEITRVDGVEAVEIAIYKEGDANTVATADAVLEALKFIPDGLPEGMELVVLFDQSRFIRQAINEVRSALLIGGLLAIAVLALFLRDVVPTLVIALSIPASLVATFILMYRLGVSLNIMSL
;
A
#
# COMPACT_ATOMS: atom_id res chain seq x y z
N LYS A 1 -3.36 -8.19 -1.72
CA LYS A 1 -3.40 -9.64 -1.39
C LYS A 1 -4.39 -10.35 -2.30
N GLY A 2 -4.16 -11.64 -2.61
CA GLY A 2 -5.09 -12.44 -3.42
C GLY A 2 -5.05 -12.22 -4.93
N GLY A 3 -4.11 -11.42 -5.45
CA GLY A 3 -3.87 -11.28 -6.89
C GLY A 3 -2.85 -12.31 -7.40
N GLU A 4 -2.79 -12.49 -8.72
CA GLU A 4 -1.72 -13.26 -9.36
C GLU A 4 -0.43 -12.42 -9.40
N GLU A 5 0.66 -12.97 -8.87
CA GLU A 5 2.00 -12.44 -9.09
C GLU A 5 2.61 -13.18 -10.29
N GLU A 6 3.06 -12.44 -11.30
CA GLU A 6 3.74 -13.01 -12.45
C GLU A 6 5.16 -13.47 -12.05
N GLU A 7 5.54 -14.69 -12.43
CA GLU A 7 6.86 -15.26 -12.19
C GLU A 7 7.35 -16.02 -13.43
N ILE A 8 8.66 -16.01 -13.65
CA ILE A 8 9.28 -16.82 -14.71
C ILE A 8 9.66 -18.17 -14.12
N LEU A 9 8.96 -19.21 -14.56
CA LEU A 9 9.20 -20.59 -14.13
C LEU A 9 10.26 -21.24 -15.02
N ILE A 10 11.30 -21.79 -14.39
CA ILE A 10 12.38 -22.53 -15.04
C ILE A 10 12.29 -23.99 -14.61
N ASP A 11 11.65 -24.81 -15.44
CA ASP A 11 11.48 -26.25 -15.21
C ASP A 11 12.70 -27.02 -15.72
N ILE A 12 13.50 -27.53 -14.79
CA ILE A 12 14.78 -28.17 -15.09
C ILE A 12 14.59 -29.66 -15.41
N ASP A 13 15.14 -30.11 -16.54
CA ASP A 13 15.24 -31.53 -16.90
C ASP A 13 16.49 -32.14 -16.23
N GLN A 14 16.29 -32.83 -15.10
CA GLN A 14 17.36 -33.45 -14.35
C GLN A 14 18.12 -34.53 -15.14
N GLY A 15 17.45 -35.24 -16.06
CA GLY A 15 18.08 -36.27 -16.87
C GLY A 15 19.08 -35.68 -17.87
N LYS A 16 18.68 -34.58 -18.53
CA LYS A 16 19.58 -33.84 -19.44
C LYS A 16 20.73 -33.19 -18.70
N LEU A 17 20.49 -32.55 -17.55
CA LEU A 17 21.55 -31.99 -16.72
C LEU A 17 22.58 -33.04 -16.30
N ALA A 18 22.13 -34.20 -15.82
CA ALA A 18 22.99 -35.30 -15.42
C ALA A 18 23.83 -35.84 -16.58
N SER A 19 23.25 -35.95 -17.78
CA SER A 19 23.97 -36.39 -18.99
C SER A 19 25.09 -35.43 -19.42
N LEU A 20 24.96 -34.15 -19.06
CA LEU A 20 25.93 -33.09 -19.35
C LEU A 20 26.90 -32.83 -18.19
N GLY A 21 26.75 -33.55 -17.06
CA GLY A 21 27.57 -33.38 -15.86
C GLY A 21 27.39 -32.05 -15.14
N ILE A 22 26.24 -31.37 -15.34
CA ILE A 22 25.95 -30.06 -14.74
C ILE A 22 25.05 -30.29 -13.51
N THR A 23 25.44 -29.75 -12.36
CA THR A 23 24.62 -29.86 -11.13
C THR A 23 23.58 -28.73 -11.05
N PRO A 24 22.42 -28.95 -10.39
CA PRO A 24 21.43 -27.91 -10.17
C PRO A 24 21.99 -26.68 -9.42
N GLU A 25 22.92 -26.89 -8.49
CA GLU A 25 23.56 -25.80 -7.74
C GLU A 25 24.41 -24.93 -8.66
N ARG A 26 25.11 -25.55 -9.62
CA ARG A 26 25.90 -24.82 -10.61
C ARG A 26 25.00 -23.99 -11.52
N LEU A 27 23.85 -24.54 -11.93
CA LEU A 27 22.86 -23.82 -12.70
C LEU A 27 22.32 -22.60 -11.94
N GLY A 28 21.95 -22.78 -10.66
CA GLY A 28 21.51 -21.67 -9.80
C GLY A 28 22.56 -20.56 -9.67
N GLN A 29 23.85 -20.90 -9.56
CA GLN A 29 24.94 -19.91 -9.53
C GLN A 29 25.08 -19.14 -10.85
N VAL A 30 24.90 -19.80 -12.00
CA VAL A 30 24.98 -19.14 -13.31
C VAL A 30 23.80 -18.19 -13.51
N LEU A 31 22.59 -18.61 -13.15
CA LEU A 31 21.40 -17.76 -13.23
C LEU A 31 21.52 -16.54 -12.31
N ALA A 32 21.92 -16.75 -11.05
CA ALA A 32 22.15 -15.67 -10.09
C ALA A 32 23.27 -14.72 -10.52
N GLY A 33 24.29 -15.22 -11.23
CA GLY A 33 25.41 -14.43 -11.75
C GLY A 33 25.07 -13.64 -13.03
N SER A 34 24.11 -14.12 -13.81
CA SER A 34 23.69 -13.50 -15.09
C SER A 34 22.65 -12.40 -14.89
N ASN A 35 21.85 -12.48 -13.82
CA ASN A 35 20.88 -11.46 -13.43
C ASN A 35 21.49 -10.37 -12.50
N ILE A 36 22.67 -9.84 -12.83
CA ILE A 36 23.35 -8.82 -12.00
C ILE A 36 23.60 -7.55 -12.80
N ASN A 37 22.87 -6.48 -12.44
CA ASN A 37 23.04 -5.13 -12.96
C ASN A 37 24.21 -4.43 -12.20
N ARG A 38 25.44 -4.59 -12.70
CA ARG A 38 26.65 -3.95 -12.12
C ARG A 38 27.03 -2.65 -12.87
N PRO A 39 27.57 -1.63 -12.19
CA PRO A 39 28.11 -0.45 -12.88
C PRO A 39 29.39 -0.83 -13.64
N GLY A 40 29.52 -0.39 -14.89
CA GLY A 40 30.66 -0.66 -15.77
C GLY A 40 31.80 0.37 -15.66
N GLY A 41 31.63 1.42 -14.84
CA GLY A 41 32.61 2.49 -14.63
C GLY A 41 32.29 3.75 -15.44
N SER A 42 33.26 4.66 -15.57
CA SER A 42 33.15 5.85 -16.42
C SER A 42 34.34 5.97 -17.37
N LEU A 43 34.08 6.30 -18.63
CA LEU A 43 35.09 6.69 -19.60
C LEU A 43 35.22 8.21 -19.58
N GLU A 44 36.41 8.70 -19.28
CA GLU A 44 36.71 10.13 -19.25
C GLU A 44 37.43 10.53 -20.54
N SER A 45 36.82 11.44 -21.30
CA SER A 45 37.44 12.14 -22.42
C SER A 45 37.69 13.60 -22.03
N ILE A 46 38.62 14.28 -22.71
CA ILE A 46 39.10 15.64 -22.37
C ILE A 46 37.95 16.66 -22.22
N GLU A 47 36.81 16.45 -22.88
CA GLU A 47 35.64 17.33 -22.83
C GLU A 47 34.34 16.64 -22.31
N SER A 48 34.36 15.36 -21.91
CA SER A 48 33.12 14.65 -21.51
C SER A 48 33.37 13.40 -20.66
N GLN A 49 32.56 13.20 -19.62
CA GLN A 49 32.51 11.98 -18.82
C GLN A 49 31.32 11.10 -19.26
N TYR A 50 31.59 9.89 -19.73
CA TYR A 50 30.57 8.92 -20.12
C TYR A 50 30.44 7.85 -19.05
N LEU A 51 29.26 7.71 -18.44
CA LEU A 51 28.96 6.63 -17.52
C LEU A 51 28.61 5.36 -18.32
N VAL A 52 29.38 4.29 -18.13
CA VAL A 52 29.12 3.00 -18.78
C VAL A 52 28.38 2.11 -17.79
N ARG A 53 27.17 1.70 -18.14
CA ARG A 53 26.36 0.75 -17.36
C ARG A 53 26.15 -0.51 -18.19
N THR A 54 26.32 -1.70 -17.60
CA THR A 54 25.86 -2.94 -18.22
C THR A 54 24.38 -3.11 -17.92
N LEU A 55 23.54 -3.13 -18.95
CA LEU A 55 22.14 -3.54 -18.85
C LEU A 55 22.12 -5.08 -18.83
N ASN A 56 22.07 -5.68 -17.64
CA ASN A 56 21.98 -7.13 -17.44
C ASN A 56 20.69 -7.45 -16.65
N GLU A 57 19.58 -6.88 -17.10
CA GLU A 57 18.23 -7.28 -16.68
C GLU A 57 17.60 -7.93 -17.90
N PHE A 58 16.94 -9.07 -17.70
CA PHE A 58 16.35 -9.81 -18.82
C PHE A 58 15.10 -9.09 -19.31
N ASP A 59 15.10 -8.66 -20.57
CA ASP A 59 13.95 -7.97 -21.17
C ASP A 59 12.92 -8.97 -21.74
N SER A 60 13.33 -10.24 -21.94
CA SER A 60 12.48 -11.28 -22.53
C SER A 60 12.80 -12.67 -22.02
N ILE A 61 11.83 -13.58 -22.10
CA ILE A 61 12.05 -15.00 -21.79
C ILE A 61 13.06 -15.63 -22.77
N GLU A 62 13.06 -15.19 -24.03
CA GLU A 62 14.00 -15.65 -25.03
C GLU A 62 15.45 -15.40 -24.60
N GLU A 63 15.72 -14.25 -23.97
CA GLU A 63 17.05 -13.93 -23.44
C GLU A 63 17.45 -14.88 -22.29
N ILE A 64 16.50 -15.22 -21.42
CA ILE A 64 16.71 -16.18 -20.32
C ILE A 64 17.02 -17.58 -20.89
N ARG A 65 16.31 -18.00 -21.93
CA ARG A 65 16.54 -19.29 -22.62
C ARG A 65 17.93 -19.39 -23.24
N GLU A 66 18.51 -18.28 -23.66
CA GLU A 66 19.80 -18.21 -24.35
C GLU A 66 21.01 -18.16 -23.40
N ILE A 67 20.79 -18.12 -22.09
CA ILE A 67 21.87 -18.10 -21.08
C ILE A 67 22.77 -19.34 -21.24
N ALA A 68 24.08 -19.09 -21.41
CA ALA A 68 25.07 -20.15 -21.49
C ALA A 68 25.40 -20.71 -20.09
N ILE A 69 25.10 -21.98 -19.85
CA ILE A 69 25.29 -22.65 -18.56
C ILE A 69 26.71 -23.21 -18.44
N ASN A 70 27.30 -23.65 -19.55
CA ASN A 70 28.63 -24.25 -19.57
C ASN A 70 29.53 -23.59 -20.63
N PRO A 71 30.45 -22.70 -20.23
CA PRO A 71 31.41 -22.09 -21.15
C PRO A 71 32.68 -22.93 -21.39
N VAL A 72 32.84 -24.09 -20.73
CA VAL A 72 34.11 -24.86 -20.70
C VAL A 72 34.08 -26.11 -21.60
N GLY A 73 32.98 -26.33 -22.33
CA GLY A 73 32.83 -27.42 -23.30
C GLY A 73 33.15 -27.01 -24.76
N THR A 74 33.25 -27.99 -25.65
CA THR A 74 33.43 -27.80 -27.10
C THR A 74 32.21 -27.22 -27.81
N ALA A 75 31.04 -27.22 -27.16
CA ALA A 75 29.82 -26.56 -27.60
C ALA A 75 29.15 -25.85 -26.41
N PRO A 76 28.69 -24.59 -26.58
CA PRO A 76 27.98 -23.88 -25.53
C PRO A 76 26.63 -24.54 -25.27
N VAL A 77 26.37 -24.94 -24.03
CA VAL A 77 25.07 -25.45 -23.58
C VAL A 77 24.24 -24.28 -23.08
N ARG A 78 23.02 -24.11 -23.61
CA ARG A 78 22.09 -23.05 -23.23
C ARG A 78 21.06 -23.55 -22.21
N LEU A 79 20.41 -22.62 -21.52
CA LEU A 79 19.30 -22.95 -20.62
C LEU A 79 18.18 -23.69 -21.35
N ALA A 80 17.84 -23.29 -22.57
CA ALA A 80 16.85 -23.96 -23.41
C ALA A 80 17.13 -25.46 -23.65
N ASP A 81 18.41 -25.88 -23.60
CA ASP A 81 18.77 -27.27 -23.85
C ASP A 81 18.42 -28.19 -22.67
N VAL A 82 18.36 -27.62 -21.46
CA VAL A 82 18.26 -28.37 -20.19
C VAL A 82 17.09 -27.95 -19.30
N ALA A 83 16.36 -26.89 -19.66
CA ALA A 83 15.19 -26.42 -18.93
C ALA A 83 14.15 -25.79 -19.85
N THR A 84 12.89 -25.85 -19.42
CA THR A 84 11.77 -25.17 -20.07
C THR A 84 11.49 -23.87 -19.31
N VAL A 85 11.52 -22.73 -20.02
CA VAL A 85 11.27 -21.42 -19.42
C VAL A 85 9.91 -20.91 -19.88
N THR A 86 9.01 -20.66 -18.93
CA THR A 86 7.63 -20.21 -19.20
C THR A 86 7.25 -19.02 -18.33
N TRP A 87 6.34 -18.19 -18.85
CA TRP A 87 5.60 -17.23 -18.04
C TRP A 87 4.58 -18.02 -17.21
N GLY A 88 4.66 -17.89 -15.89
CA GLY A 88 3.72 -18.49 -14.97
C GLY A 88 3.15 -17.46 -14.01
N ALA A 89 2.11 -17.87 -13.31
CA ALA A 89 1.73 -17.23 -12.06
C ALA A 89 2.42 -17.98 -10.92
N LYS A 90 2.99 -17.24 -9.98
CA LYS A 90 3.46 -17.81 -8.72
C LYS A 90 2.32 -18.56 -8.04
N GLU A 91 2.62 -19.69 -7.42
CA GLU A 91 1.62 -20.47 -6.69
C GLU A 91 0.96 -19.59 -5.61
N ARG A 92 -0.38 -19.51 -5.64
CA ARG A 92 -1.12 -18.63 -4.73
C ARG A 92 -1.10 -19.20 -3.32
N GLU A 93 -0.38 -18.54 -2.42
CA GLU A 93 -0.37 -18.91 -0.99
C GLU A 93 -1.65 -18.45 -0.25
N GLU A 94 -2.34 -17.43 -0.76
CA GLU A 94 -3.51 -16.82 -0.13
C GLU A 94 -4.60 -16.51 -1.18
N ILE A 95 -5.82 -17.01 -0.96
CA ILE A 95 -7.02 -16.68 -1.76
C ILE A 95 -7.90 -15.76 -0.92
N THR A 96 -8.26 -14.60 -1.46
CA THR A 96 -9.17 -13.66 -0.80
C THR A 96 -10.54 -13.70 -1.46
N ARG A 97 -11.61 -13.67 -0.65
CA ARG A 97 -13.00 -13.67 -1.13
C ARG A 97 -13.82 -12.61 -0.43
N VAL A 98 -14.70 -11.96 -1.19
CA VAL A 98 -15.71 -11.02 -0.70
C VAL A 98 -17.06 -11.56 -1.15
N ASP A 99 -17.97 -11.78 -0.19
CA ASP A 99 -19.31 -12.34 -0.44
C ASP A 99 -19.34 -13.65 -1.27
N GLY A 100 -18.29 -14.46 -1.13
CA GLY A 100 -18.16 -15.75 -1.83
C GLY A 100 -17.53 -15.68 -3.22
N VAL A 101 -17.25 -14.48 -3.74
CA VAL A 101 -16.56 -14.25 -5.01
C VAL A 101 -15.07 -13.98 -4.74
N GLU A 102 -14.18 -14.48 -5.61
CA GLU A 102 -12.75 -14.20 -5.50
C GLU A 102 -12.47 -12.70 -5.72
N ALA A 103 -11.63 -12.14 -4.86
CA ALA A 103 -11.37 -10.71 -4.83
C ALA A 103 -9.91 -10.43 -4.51
N VAL A 104 -9.43 -9.28 -4.97
CA VAL A 104 -8.10 -8.75 -4.62
C VAL A 104 -8.29 -7.69 -3.55
N GLU A 105 -7.67 -7.89 -2.38
CA GLU A 105 -7.69 -6.92 -1.30
C GLU A 105 -6.56 -5.91 -1.45
N ILE A 106 -6.91 -4.63 -1.44
CA ILE A 106 -5.99 -3.49 -1.41
C ILE A 106 -6.15 -2.80 -0.05
N ALA A 107 -5.15 -2.95 0.81
CA ALA A 107 -5.11 -2.27 2.10
C ALA A 107 -4.39 -0.92 1.98
N ILE A 108 -5.06 0.16 2.38
CA ILE A 108 -4.51 1.51 2.36
C ILE A 108 -4.22 1.95 3.80
N TYR A 109 -2.97 2.32 4.05
CA TYR A 109 -2.53 2.81 5.35
C TYR A 109 -2.21 4.29 5.26
N LYS A 110 -2.70 5.06 6.23
CA LYS A 110 -2.31 6.46 6.39
C LYS A 110 -0.87 6.55 6.93
N GLU A 111 -0.18 7.63 6.64
CA GLU A 111 1.06 7.97 7.35
C GLU A 111 0.78 8.22 8.84
N GLY A 112 1.80 8.04 9.68
CA GLY A 112 1.68 8.03 11.15
C GLY A 112 0.89 9.20 11.72
N ASP A 113 1.25 10.42 11.32
CA ASP A 113 0.65 11.66 11.83
C ASP A 113 -0.45 12.23 10.92
N ALA A 114 -0.77 11.56 9.81
CA ALA A 114 -1.80 12.02 8.90
C ALA A 114 -3.21 11.92 9.52
N ASN A 115 -4.08 12.88 9.18
CA ASN A 115 -5.47 12.88 9.62
C ASN A 115 -6.26 11.80 8.88
N THR A 116 -6.74 10.80 9.61
CA THR A 116 -7.47 9.65 9.04
C THR A 116 -8.67 10.05 8.17
N VAL A 117 -9.45 11.06 8.59
CA VAL A 117 -10.66 11.48 7.87
C VAL A 117 -10.31 12.17 6.56
N ALA A 118 -9.33 13.07 6.58
CA ALA A 118 -8.86 13.76 5.39
C ALA A 118 -8.18 12.81 4.39
N THR A 119 -7.38 11.85 4.89
CA THR A 119 -6.75 10.83 4.04
C THR A 119 -7.80 9.93 3.38
N ALA A 120 -8.81 9.49 4.12
CA ALA A 120 -9.90 8.70 3.56
C ALA A 120 -10.68 9.45 2.48
N ASP A 121 -10.93 10.75 2.66
CA ASP A 121 -11.59 11.58 1.65
C ASP A 121 -10.77 11.67 0.36
N ALA A 122 -9.47 11.91 0.47
CA ALA A 122 -8.58 11.96 -0.70
C ALA A 122 -8.53 10.62 -1.45
N VAL A 123 -8.51 9.51 -0.71
CA VAL A 123 -8.58 8.16 -1.29
C VAL A 123 -9.90 7.94 -2.01
N LEU A 124 -11.03 8.20 -1.34
CA LEU A 124 -12.36 8.04 -1.94
C LEU A 124 -12.56 8.96 -3.15
N GLU A 125 -11.97 10.15 -3.15
CA GLU A 125 -11.98 11.05 -4.30
C GLU A 125 -11.17 10.50 -5.48
N ALA A 126 -9.96 9.97 -5.22
CA ALA A 126 -9.16 9.31 -6.25
C ALA A 126 -9.86 8.06 -6.82
N LEU A 127 -10.54 7.29 -5.97
CA LEU A 127 -11.28 6.09 -6.36
C LEU A 127 -12.45 6.39 -7.31
N LYS A 128 -12.98 7.63 -7.37
CA LYS A 128 -14.09 7.96 -8.29
C LYS A 128 -13.72 7.86 -9.77
N PHE A 129 -12.44 7.97 -10.10
CA PHE A 129 -11.95 7.94 -11.48
C PHE A 129 -11.48 6.55 -11.95
N ILE A 130 -11.39 5.59 -11.03
CA ILE A 130 -10.94 4.22 -11.31
C ILE A 130 -12.01 3.34 -12.01
N PRO A 131 -13.33 3.46 -11.73
CA PRO A 131 -14.37 2.64 -12.34
C PRO A 131 -14.33 2.63 -13.87
N ASP A 132 -13.96 3.74 -14.50
CA ASP A 132 -13.89 3.88 -15.95
C ASP A 132 -12.72 3.11 -16.59
N GLY A 133 -11.73 2.69 -15.79
CA GLY A 133 -10.56 1.93 -16.23
C GLY A 133 -10.58 0.45 -15.82
N LEU A 134 -11.62 -0.01 -15.13
CA LEU A 134 -11.72 -1.40 -14.70
C LEU A 134 -12.14 -2.33 -15.86
N PRO A 135 -11.53 -3.51 -16.00
CA PRO A 135 -11.97 -4.53 -16.95
C PRO A 135 -13.44 -4.94 -16.74
N GLU A 136 -14.10 -5.40 -17.81
CA GLU A 136 -15.49 -5.85 -17.75
C GLU A 136 -15.69 -6.93 -16.66
N GLY A 137 -16.71 -6.72 -15.82
CA GLY A 137 -17.08 -7.65 -14.75
C GLY A 137 -16.34 -7.45 -13.43
N MET A 138 -15.44 -6.47 -13.32
CA MET A 138 -14.80 -6.09 -12.06
C MET A 138 -15.56 -4.96 -11.36
N GLU A 139 -15.71 -5.09 -10.04
CA GLU A 139 -16.30 -4.06 -9.17
C GLU A 139 -15.33 -3.71 -8.05
N LEU A 140 -15.26 -2.43 -7.69
CA LEU A 140 -14.50 -1.95 -6.54
C LEU A 140 -15.44 -1.73 -5.35
N VAL A 141 -15.23 -2.50 -4.29
CA VAL A 141 -16.03 -2.43 -3.07
C VAL A 141 -15.15 -2.01 -1.88
N VAL A 142 -15.60 -1.02 -1.12
CA VAL A 142 -14.92 -0.59 0.12
C VAL A 142 -15.34 -1.51 1.26
N LEU A 143 -14.43 -2.39 1.69
CA LEU A 143 -14.68 -3.35 2.78
C LEU A 143 -14.66 -2.69 4.16
N PHE A 144 -13.72 -1.77 4.39
CA PHE A 144 -13.53 -1.13 5.68
C PHE A 144 -13.07 0.32 5.52
N ASP A 145 -13.71 1.23 6.24
CA ASP A 145 -13.35 2.65 6.29
C ASP A 145 -13.44 3.17 7.74
N GLN A 146 -12.27 3.42 8.34
CA GLN A 146 -12.16 3.94 9.70
C GLN A 146 -12.73 5.37 9.83
N SER A 147 -12.72 6.16 8.76
CA SER A 147 -13.20 7.55 8.78
C SER A 147 -14.69 7.64 9.07
N ARG A 148 -15.49 6.66 8.64
CA ARG A 148 -16.94 6.60 8.92
C ARG A 148 -17.20 6.53 10.42
N PHE A 149 -16.46 5.70 11.14
CA PHE A 149 -16.58 5.58 12.59
C PHE A 149 -16.19 6.89 13.29
N ILE A 150 -15.10 7.53 12.87
CA ILE A 150 -14.66 8.83 13.43
C ILE A 150 -15.72 9.91 13.19
N ARG A 151 -16.24 10.02 11.96
CA ARG A 151 -17.30 10.99 11.62
C ARG A 151 -18.56 10.76 12.45
N GLN A 152 -18.95 9.50 12.63
CA GLN A 152 -20.10 9.15 13.44
C GLN A 152 -19.90 9.56 14.90
N ALA A 153 -18.76 9.24 15.51
CA ALA A 153 -18.44 9.66 16.87
C ALA A 153 -18.47 11.19 17.04
N ILE A 154 -17.91 11.95 16.10
CA ILE A 154 -17.95 13.42 16.12
C ILE A 154 -19.39 13.94 16.04
N ASN A 155 -20.22 13.34 15.17
CA ASN A 155 -21.62 13.72 15.04
C ASN A 155 -22.43 13.40 16.30
N GLU A 156 -22.16 12.27 16.95
CA GLU A 156 -22.80 11.88 18.20
C GLU A 156 -22.44 12.86 19.33
N VAL A 157 -21.17 13.23 19.48
CA VAL A 157 -20.77 14.24 20.48
C VAL A 157 -21.35 15.60 20.15
N ARG A 158 -21.36 16.03 18.88
CA ARG A 158 -22.01 17.29 18.48
C ARG A 158 -23.49 17.30 18.87
N SER A 159 -24.20 16.20 18.61
CA SER A 159 -25.62 16.06 18.96
C SER A 159 -25.82 16.11 20.48
N ALA A 160 -25.02 15.37 21.24
CA ALA A 160 -25.07 15.35 22.69
C ALA A 160 -24.77 16.74 23.29
N LEU A 161 -23.79 17.47 22.77
CA LEU A 161 -23.48 18.84 23.19
C LEU A 161 -24.62 19.81 22.92
N LEU A 162 -25.29 19.71 21.78
CA LEU A 162 -26.42 20.58 21.44
C LEU A 162 -27.64 20.29 22.32
N ILE A 163 -28.03 19.01 22.43
CA ILE A 163 -29.19 18.60 23.23
C ILE A 163 -28.91 18.85 24.72
N GLY A 164 -27.78 18.38 25.22
CA GLY A 164 -27.36 18.55 26.61
C GLY A 164 -27.16 20.02 26.98
N GLY A 165 -26.55 20.81 26.10
CA GLY A 165 -26.38 22.25 26.29
C GLY A 165 -27.71 23.00 26.34
N LEU A 166 -28.64 22.70 25.42
CA LEU A 166 -29.97 23.30 25.43
C LEU A 166 -30.75 22.94 26.70
N LEU A 167 -30.73 21.66 27.11
CA LEU A 167 -31.36 21.21 28.34
C LEU A 167 -30.73 21.85 29.58
N ALA A 168 -29.41 21.97 29.63
CA ALA A 168 -28.71 22.65 30.72
C ALA A 168 -29.13 24.13 30.82
N ILE A 169 -29.18 24.84 29.70
CA ILE A 169 -29.65 26.24 29.66
C ILE A 169 -31.12 26.33 30.10
N ALA A 170 -31.99 25.42 29.66
CA ALA A 170 -33.39 25.40 30.05
C ALA A 170 -33.58 25.18 31.56
N VAL A 171 -32.81 24.25 32.14
CA VAL A 171 -32.81 23.99 33.59
C VAL A 171 -32.28 25.21 34.34
N LEU A 172 -31.16 25.79 33.93
CA LEU A 172 -30.61 27.00 34.54
C LEU A 172 -31.60 28.16 34.51
N ALA A 173 -32.24 28.41 33.36
CA ALA A 173 -33.25 29.45 33.21
C ALA A 173 -34.43 29.25 34.18
N LEU A 174 -34.87 27.99 34.36
CA LEU A 174 -35.97 27.64 35.25
C LEU A 174 -35.64 27.85 36.73
N PHE A 175 -34.41 27.52 37.15
CA PHE A 175 -33.97 27.66 38.53
C PHE A 175 -33.56 29.08 38.91
N LEU A 176 -32.77 29.75 38.05
CA LEU A 176 -32.27 31.08 38.34
C LEU A 176 -33.34 32.16 38.15
N ARG A 177 -34.30 31.95 37.24
CA ARG A 177 -35.36 32.91 36.86
C ARG A 177 -34.83 34.31 36.52
N ASP A 178 -33.54 34.41 36.22
CA ASP A 178 -32.85 35.62 35.85
C ASP A 178 -32.06 35.37 34.56
N VAL A 179 -32.30 36.23 33.59
CA VAL A 179 -31.80 36.12 32.22
C VAL A 179 -30.31 36.42 32.18
N VAL A 180 -29.81 37.37 32.99
CA VAL A 180 -28.42 37.81 32.93
C VAL A 180 -27.46 36.70 33.42
N PRO A 181 -27.65 36.10 34.62
CA PRO A 181 -26.80 35.00 35.07
C PRO A 181 -26.84 33.77 34.15
N THR A 182 -28.02 33.46 33.58
CA THR A 182 -28.19 32.34 32.66
C THR A 182 -27.38 32.55 31.37
N LEU A 183 -27.40 33.77 30.81
CA LEU A 183 -26.61 34.13 29.63
C LEU A 183 -25.10 34.10 29.89
N VAL A 184 -24.65 34.57 31.06
CA VAL A 184 -23.23 34.53 31.44
C VAL A 184 -22.72 33.07 31.46
N ILE A 185 -23.48 32.15 32.05
CA ILE A 185 -23.11 30.72 32.08
C ILE A 185 -23.18 30.10 30.68
N ALA A 186 -24.24 30.39 29.93
CA ALA A 186 -24.41 29.86 28.57
C ALA A 186 -23.27 30.26 27.62
N LEU A 187 -22.71 31.47 27.77
CA LEU A 187 -21.54 31.92 26.99
C LEU A 187 -20.21 31.39 27.53
N SER A 188 -20.12 31.12 28.85
CA SER A 188 -18.91 30.62 29.49
C SER A 188 -18.59 29.18 29.07
N ILE A 189 -19.61 28.33 28.85
CA ILE A 189 -19.41 26.94 28.43
C ILE A 189 -18.68 26.85 27.07
N PRO A 190 -19.16 27.46 25.96
CA PRO A 190 -18.42 27.47 24.69
C PRO A 190 -17.04 28.11 24.79
N ALA A 191 -16.89 29.19 25.55
CA ALA A 191 -15.60 29.85 25.74
C ALA A 191 -14.57 28.92 26.40
N SER A 192 -14.97 28.13 27.39
CA SER A 192 -14.11 27.13 28.03
C SER A 192 -13.68 26.03 27.08
N LEU A 193 -14.56 25.56 26.19
CA LEU A 193 -14.23 24.55 25.16
C LEU A 193 -13.17 25.08 24.18
N VAL A 194 -13.33 26.32 23.70
CA VAL A 194 -12.34 26.96 22.83
C VAL A 194 -10.99 27.09 23.54
N ALA A 195 -10.99 27.51 24.81
CA ALA A 195 -9.76 27.61 25.60
C ALA A 195 -9.06 26.24 25.75
N THR A 196 -9.82 25.17 26.00
CA THR A 196 -9.28 23.81 26.07
C THR A 196 -8.65 23.38 24.75
N PHE A 197 -9.31 23.62 23.60
CA PHE A 197 -8.75 23.26 22.29
C PHE A 197 -7.47 24.04 21.96
N ILE A 198 -7.39 25.32 22.30
CA ILE A 198 -6.17 26.11 22.13
C ILE A 198 -5.02 25.52 22.95
N LEU A 199 -5.30 25.12 24.19
CA LEU A 199 -4.29 24.52 25.07
C LEU A 199 -3.84 23.15 24.54
N MET A 200 -4.77 22.30 24.12
CA MET A 200 -4.48 20.98 23.53
C MET A 200 -3.61 21.11 22.29
N TYR A 201 -3.94 22.04 21.38
CA TYR A 201 -3.15 22.31 20.19
C TYR A 201 -1.71 22.71 20.55
N ARG A 202 -1.54 23.57 21.56
CA ARG A 202 -0.21 24.01 22.01
C ARG A 202 0.60 22.87 22.65
N LEU A 203 -0.06 21.91 23.29
CA LEU A 203 0.55 20.75 23.93
C LEU A 203 0.76 19.57 22.97
N GLY A 204 0.33 19.67 21.71
CA GLY A 204 0.41 18.59 20.74
C GLY A 204 -0.51 17.41 21.04
N VAL A 205 -1.55 17.61 21.86
CA VAL A 205 -2.50 16.55 22.21
C VAL A 205 -3.52 16.40 21.08
N SER A 206 -3.66 15.19 20.55
CA SER A 206 -4.62 14.90 19.48
C SER A 206 -6.06 14.80 20.01
N LEU A 207 -7.01 15.23 19.17
CA LEU A 207 -8.43 15.00 19.41
C LEU A 207 -8.76 13.55 19.00
N ASN A 208 -9.21 12.76 19.96
CA ASN A 208 -9.58 11.36 19.77
C ASN A 208 -10.79 11.03 20.65
N ILE A 209 -11.34 9.81 20.53
CA ILE A 209 -12.58 9.42 21.23
C ILE A 209 -12.48 9.52 22.76
N MET A 210 -11.29 9.37 23.35
CA MET A 210 -11.10 9.46 24.79
C MET A 210 -10.97 10.91 25.29
N SER A 211 -10.53 11.83 24.42
CA SER A 211 -10.46 13.27 24.74
C SER A 211 -11.72 14.05 24.38
N LEU A 212 -12.68 13.39 23.71
CA LEU A 212 -14.01 13.88 23.37
C LEU A 212 -15.03 13.53 24.46
#